data_AF-V5SBS6-F1
#
_entry.id   AF-V5SBS6-F1
#
_cell.length_a   1.000
_cell.length_b   1.000
_cell.length_c   1.000
_cell.angle_alpha   90.00
_cell.angle_beta   90.00
_cell.angle_gamma   90.00
#
_symmetry.space_group_name_H-M   'P 1'
#
loop_
_entity.id
_entity.type
_entity.pdbx_description
1 polymer ?
#
loop_
_entity_poly.entity_id
_entity_poly.type
_entity_poly.pdbx_seq_one_letter_code
_entity_poly.pdbx_strand_id
1 'polypeptide(L)'
;MTETPAPACTHAPADVLVPHDTAEASTPIWLVSDAQPVSAIPDLDETARRWLEETRFTGAARKQAIVPGPTGKPAGVVLGLGNGTAGDPSGPSELLIGQLAASLPSGLYHLASETPNAALAAVAWGLGAYRFRRYKSGAGDAPPRLKLPAEVDHQSVVSQVSAVWSGRDLINTPAADLGPAELEAAAALVARDHGASISTVVGDDLLDQGHRMIHAVGRAHPRAPRLIDMRWQKPGGRPDAPRLTLVGKGITFDTGGLDIKPASGMLLMKKDMGGAAAALTLAEMIMSLGLDVRLRLLIAAAENSIAGDAFRPGDILTSRAGHTVEIGNTDAEGRLVLADALSLADEEAPDTLLVFATLTGAARVALGPDLPAFFTNDDAFAAALVAESEAVGDPVWRLPLWPSYDRHLDSDIADLRNVSDGPFAGAVTAALFLKRFVTNARRFAHFDLYGWRPTARPLGPKGGEPQTARAILSLLAKELTV
;
A
#
# COMPACT_ATOMS: atom_id res chain seq x y z
N MET A 1 -13.30 -14.68 -23.82
CA MET A 1 -12.42 -15.54 -23.00
C MET A 1 -11.06 -14.87 -22.99
N THR A 2 -10.87 -13.91 -22.09
CA THR A 2 -9.55 -13.34 -21.82
C THR A 2 -8.80 -14.37 -21.00
N GLU A 3 -7.68 -14.87 -21.52
CA GLU A 3 -6.78 -15.73 -20.75
C GLU A 3 -6.48 -15.05 -19.42
N THR A 4 -6.63 -15.78 -18.31
CA THR A 4 -6.20 -15.28 -17.01
C THR A 4 -4.71 -14.96 -17.11
N PRO A 5 -4.29 -13.70 -16.88
CA PRO A 5 -2.89 -13.36 -16.97
C PRO A 5 -2.08 -14.24 -16.02
N ALA A 6 -0.91 -14.69 -16.48
CA ALA A 6 -0.02 -15.50 -15.65
C ALA A 6 0.25 -14.78 -14.32
N PRO A 7 0.28 -15.52 -13.18
CA PRO A 7 0.47 -14.93 -11.88
C PRO A 7 1.81 -14.17 -11.84
N ALA A 8 1.81 -13.01 -11.18
CA ALA A 8 2.96 -12.12 -11.20
C ALA A 8 4.11 -12.60 -10.30
N CYS A 9 3.77 -13.30 -9.20
CA CYS A 9 4.70 -14.10 -8.41
C CYS A 9 4.61 -15.58 -8.81
N THR A 10 5.73 -16.30 -8.78
CA THR A 10 5.80 -17.75 -9.05
C THR A 10 5.34 -18.62 -7.88
N HIS A 11 5.13 -18.01 -6.72
CA HIS A 11 4.74 -18.63 -5.47
C HIS A 11 3.61 -17.82 -4.82
N ALA A 12 2.83 -18.46 -3.94
CA ALA A 12 1.87 -17.82 -3.06
C ALA A 12 2.49 -17.54 -1.68
N PRO A 13 1.94 -16.60 -0.88
CA PRO A 13 2.39 -16.37 0.49
C PRO A 13 2.37 -17.62 1.38
N ALA A 14 1.41 -18.53 1.17
CA ALA A 14 1.33 -19.81 1.87
C ALA A 14 2.51 -20.75 1.56
N ASP A 15 3.20 -20.57 0.42
CA ASP A 15 4.38 -21.36 0.08
C ASP A 15 5.61 -20.93 0.90
N VAL A 16 5.62 -19.70 1.43
CA VAL A 16 6.75 -19.13 2.18
C VAL A 16 6.50 -19.03 3.69
N LEU A 17 5.26 -19.23 4.13
CA LEU A 17 4.83 -19.22 5.52
C LEU A 17 4.20 -20.57 5.86
N VAL A 18 4.92 -21.38 6.62
CA VAL A 18 4.56 -22.78 6.91
C VAL A 18 3.99 -22.89 8.33
N PRO A 19 2.86 -23.59 8.54
CA PRO A 19 2.28 -23.82 9.86
C PRO A 19 3.23 -24.46 10.87
N HIS A 20 2.98 -24.23 12.16
CA HIS A 20 3.81 -24.70 13.27
C HIS A 20 3.86 -26.23 13.41
N ASP A 21 2.82 -26.94 12.95
CA ASP A 21 2.62 -28.38 13.10
C ASP A 21 3.33 -29.22 12.02
N THR A 22 4.03 -28.58 11.07
CA THR A 22 4.84 -29.31 10.08
C THR A 22 5.90 -30.18 10.75
N ALA A 23 6.00 -31.43 10.29
CA ALA A 23 7.01 -32.40 10.71
C ALA A 23 8.35 -32.26 9.97
N GLU A 24 8.44 -31.35 8.99
CA GLU A 24 9.67 -31.09 8.24
C GLU A 24 10.75 -30.48 9.16
N ALA A 25 11.98 -30.99 9.06
CA ALA A 25 13.11 -30.45 9.79
C ALA A 25 13.42 -29.02 9.32
N SER A 26 13.64 -28.10 10.26
CA SER A 26 13.88 -26.69 9.96
C SER A 26 15.19 -26.19 10.56
N THR A 27 15.82 -25.24 9.87
CA THR A 27 17.08 -24.61 10.27
C THR A 27 16.81 -23.43 11.21
N PRO A 28 17.48 -23.33 12.38
CA PRO A 28 17.26 -22.24 13.33
C PRO A 28 17.76 -20.89 12.79
N ILE A 29 17.03 -19.83 13.12
CA ILE A 29 17.40 -18.43 12.95
C ILE A 29 17.54 -17.81 14.35
N TRP A 30 18.75 -17.37 14.68
CA TRP A 30 19.01 -16.61 15.90
C TRP A 30 19.04 -15.11 15.59
N LEU A 31 18.26 -14.36 16.35
CA LEU A 31 18.23 -12.90 16.34
C LEU A 31 19.15 -12.39 17.45
N VAL A 32 20.07 -11.48 17.11
CA VAL A 32 21.16 -11.05 17.99
C VAL A 32 21.32 -9.54 17.94
N SER A 33 21.27 -8.87 19.08
CA SER A 33 21.60 -7.43 19.17
C SER A 33 23.10 -7.19 19.28
N ASP A 34 23.56 -5.97 19.01
CA ASP A 34 24.96 -5.55 19.16
C ASP A 34 25.46 -5.56 20.61
N ALA A 35 24.54 -5.58 21.58
CA ALA A 35 24.82 -5.73 23.00
C ALA A 35 25.03 -7.20 23.42
N GLN A 36 24.65 -8.17 22.60
CA GLN A 36 24.75 -9.59 22.91
C GLN A 36 26.02 -10.19 22.27
N PRO A 37 26.97 -10.72 23.07
CA PRO A 37 28.13 -11.40 22.49
C PRO A 37 27.68 -12.70 21.82
N VAL A 38 28.43 -13.18 20.82
CA VAL A 38 28.21 -14.46 20.14
C VAL A 38 28.09 -15.62 21.15
N SER A 39 28.81 -15.56 22.26
CA SER A 39 28.76 -16.56 23.33
C SER A 39 27.41 -16.66 24.05
N ALA A 40 26.54 -15.66 23.94
CA ALA A 40 25.20 -15.66 24.53
C ALA A 40 24.13 -16.30 23.63
N ILE A 41 24.45 -16.66 22.39
CA ILE A 41 23.49 -17.29 21.48
C ILE A 41 23.24 -18.74 21.96
N PRO A 42 21.98 -19.14 22.19
CA PRO A 42 21.65 -20.48 22.67
C PRO A 42 21.92 -21.52 21.60
N ASP A 43 22.24 -22.74 22.05
CA ASP A 43 22.34 -23.95 21.21
C ASP A 43 23.37 -23.91 20.06
N LEU A 44 24.27 -22.92 20.04
CA LEU A 44 25.45 -22.93 19.17
C LEU A 44 26.54 -23.82 19.74
N ASP A 45 27.02 -24.77 18.94
CA ASP A 45 28.22 -25.54 19.23
C ASP A 45 29.49 -24.67 19.12
N GLU A 46 30.62 -25.20 19.64
CA GLU A 46 31.91 -24.49 19.66
C GLU A 46 32.43 -24.14 18.26
N THR A 47 32.13 -24.96 17.25
CA THR A 47 32.57 -24.72 15.88
C THR A 47 31.81 -23.53 15.28
N ALA A 48 30.49 -23.47 15.50
CA ALA A 48 29.63 -22.38 15.09
C ALA A 48 30.00 -21.06 15.78
N ARG A 49 30.32 -21.10 17.08
CA ARG A 49 30.79 -19.91 17.82
C ARG A 49 32.08 -19.35 17.23
N ARG A 50 33.10 -20.20 17.07
CA ARG A 50 34.38 -19.81 16.44
C ARG A 50 34.19 -19.30 15.03
N TRP A 51 33.31 -19.92 14.25
CA TRP A 51 32.98 -19.45 12.90
C TRP A 51 32.44 -18.02 12.90
N LEU A 52 31.49 -17.70 13.78
CA LEU A 52 30.94 -16.35 13.92
C LEU A 52 32.00 -15.33 14.40
N GLU A 53 32.89 -15.74 15.30
CA GLU A 53 34.00 -14.90 15.78
C GLU A 53 35.04 -14.62 14.67
N GLU A 54 35.49 -15.65 13.95
CA GLU A 54 36.45 -15.54 12.84
C GLU A 54 35.89 -14.74 11.66
N THR A 55 34.59 -14.89 11.39
CA THR A 55 33.87 -14.06 10.39
C THR A 55 33.48 -12.68 10.91
N ARG A 56 33.82 -12.36 12.17
CA ARG A 56 33.61 -11.06 12.83
C ARG A 56 32.16 -10.63 12.81
N PHE A 57 31.24 -11.54 13.10
CA PHE A 57 29.83 -11.19 13.30
C PHE A 57 29.67 -10.38 14.61
N THR A 58 28.93 -9.26 14.56
CA THR A 58 28.83 -8.31 15.68
C THR A 58 27.39 -7.95 16.08
N GLY A 59 26.37 -8.67 15.61
CA GLY A 59 24.96 -8.33 15.91
C GLY A 59 24.46 -7.01 15.28
N ALA A 60 25.31 -6.29 14.55
CA ALA A 60 24.94 -5.03 13.90
C ALA A 60 23.75 -5.21 12.94
N ALA A 61 22.87 -4.21 12.87
CA ALA A 61 21.63 -4.27 12.11
C ALA A 61 21.88 -4.71 10.66
N ARG A 62 21.04 -5.64 10.18
CA ARG A 62 21.06 -6.21 8.81
C ARG A 62 22.28 -7.07 8.47
N LYS A 63 23.25 -7.23 9.38
CA LYS A 63 24.32 -8.22 9.19
C LYS A 63 23.74 -9.61 9.41
N GLN A 64 24.08 -10.54 8.54
CA GLN A 64 23.68 -11.93 8.68
C GLN A 64 24.88 -12.84 8.46
N ALA A 65 24.86 -14.01 9.09
CA ALA A 65 25.82 -15.08 8.87
C ALA A 65 25.09 -16.42 8.75
N ILE A 66 25.51 -17.23 7.78
CA ILE A 66 25.07 -18.62 7.67
C ILE A 66 26.13 -19.48 8.37
N VAL A 67 25.70 -20.26 9.36
CA VAL A 67 26.56 -21.21 10.08
C VAL A 67 26.64 -22.49 9.25
N PRO A 68 27.84 -22.92 8.81
CA PRO A 68 28.00 -24.14 8.02
C PRO A 68 27.76 -25.37 8.90
N GLY A 69 26.97 -26.31 8.42
CA GLY A 69 26.81 -27.62 9.02
C GLY A 69 27.82 -28.65 8.51
N PRO A 70 27.96 -29.78 9.20
CA PRO A 70 29.00 -30.80 8.90
C PRO A 70 28.83 -31.47 7.53
N THR A 71 27.65 -31.36 6.92
CA THR A 71 27.32 -31.94 5.60
C THR A 71 27.35 -30.91 4.47
N GLY A 72 27.77 -29.66 4.75
CA GLY A 72 27.74 -28.55 3.78
C GLY A 72 26.37 -27.85 3.65
N LYS A 73 25.33 -28.34 4.35
CA LYS A 73 24.06 -27.62 4.51
C LYS A 73 24.15 -26.59 5.66
N PRO A 74 23.37 -25.50 5.63
CA PRO A 74 23.28 -24.58 6.78
C PRO A 74 22.87 -25.31 8.06
N ALA A 75 23.67 -25.19 9.12
CA ALA A 75 23.30 -25.62 10.47
C ALA A 75 22.43 -24.57 11.18
N GLY A 76 22.51 -23.31 10.75
CA GLY A 76 21.71 -22.22 11.29
C GLY A 76 22.03 -20.88 10.64
N VAL A 77 21.27 -19.86 11.00
CA VAL A 77 21.42 -18.49 10.50
C VAL A 77 21.40 -17.54 11.67
N VAL A 78 22.30 -16.56 11.68
CA VAL A 78 22.29 -15.47 12.66
C VAL A 78 21.96 -14.17 11.95
N LEU A 79 21.02 -13.39 12.49
CA LEU A 79 20.64 -12.06 12.02
C LEU A 79 20.90 -11.02 13.10
N GLY A 80 21.65 -9.97 12.74
CA GLY A 80 21.92 -8.82 13.57
C GLY A 80 20.77 -7.82 13.59
N LEU A 81 20.30 -7.48 14.78
CA LEU A 81 19.23 -6.53 15.06
C LEU A 81 19.72 -5.12 15.42
N GLY A 82 21.05 -4.90 15.44
CA GLY A 82 21.62 -3.65 15.93
C GLY A 82 21.28 -3.46 17.41
N ASN A 83 20.76 -2.30 17.78
CA ASN A 83 20.37 -2.02 19.17
C ASN A 83 19.15 -2.84 19.65
N GLY A 84 18.56 -3.67 18.80
CA GLY A 84 17.41 -4.52 19.13
C GLY A 84 16.05 -3.82 19.10
N THR A 85 15.99 -2.52 18.79
CA THR A 85 14.73 -1.75 18.83
C THR A 85 14.25 -1.25 17.46
N ALA A 86 15.17 -0.99 16.52
CA ALA A 86 14.83 -0.36 15.25
C ALA A 86 14.93 -1.32 14.05
N GLY A 87 13.87 -1.34 13.23
CA GLY A 87 13.77 -2.01 11.94
C GLY A 87 14.18 -1.11 10.75
N ASP A 88 14.00 -1.63 9.53
CA ASP A 88 14.23 -0.91 8.27
C ASP A 88 13.09 -1.25 7.29
N PRO A 89 12.33 -0.25 6.78
CA PRO A 89 12.62 1.19 6.81
C PRO A 89 12.27 1.91 8.12
N SER A 90 11.46 1.32 8.99
CA SER A 90 11.07 1.89 10.29
C SER A 90 10.52 0.79 11.20
N GLY A 91 10.08 1.16 12.41
CA GLY A 91 9.37 0.28 13.33
C GLY A 91 10.30 -0.67 14.12
N PRO A 92 9.76 -1.78 14.65
CA PRO A 92 10.50 -2.72 15.48
C PRO A 92 11.56 -3.52 14.72
N SER A 93 12.60 -4.00 15.43
CA SER A 93 13.76 -4.69 14.85
C SER A 93 13.41 -6.03 14.17
N GLU A 94 12.28 -6.64 14.54
CA GLU A 94 11.71 -7.85 13.96
C GLU A 94 11.49 -7.73 12.44
N LEU A 95 11.28 -6.51 11.94
CA LEU A 95 11.07 -6.25 10.53
C LEU A 95 12.31 -6.55 9.68
N LEU A 96 13.50 -6.58 10.28
CA LEU A 96 14.74 -6.95 9.61
C LEU A 96 14.74 -8.41 9.11
N ILE A 97 13.89 -9.27 9.68
CA ILE A 97 13.76 -10.68 9.30
C ILE A 97 13.37 -10.83 7.82
N GLY A 98 12.61 -9.87 7.26
CA GLY A 98 12.26 -9.87 5.84
C GLY A 98 13.47 -9.96 4.91
N GLN A 99 14.64 -9.45 5.31
CA GLN A 99 15.87 -9.55 4.52
C GLN A 99 16.31 -11.00 4.29
N LEU A 100 16.04 -11.89 5.24
CA LEU A 100 16.43 -13.30 5.14
C LEU A 100 15.65 -14.00 4.03
N ALA A 101 14.35 -13.70 3.89
CA ALA A 101 13.53 -14.20 2.78
C ALA A 101 14.04 -13.73 1.39
N ALA A 102 14.84 -12.67 1.37
CA ALA A 102 15.47 -12.18 0.15
C ALA A 102 16.76 -12.91 -0.24
N SER A 103 17.49 -13.44 0.75
CA SER A 103 18.91 -13.79 0.61
C SER A 103 19.27 -15.22 0.97
N LEU A 104 18.44 -15.91 1.75
CA LEU A 104 18.71 -17.28 2.16
C LEU A 104 18.48 -18.28 1.02
N PRO A 105 19.23 -19.40 1.02
CA PRO A 105 18.97 -20.49 0.10
C PRO A 105 17.62 -21.15 0.39
N SER A 106 17.11 -21.93 -0.56
CA SER A 106 15.90 -22.72 -0.36
C SER A 106 16.05 -23.64 0.85
N GLY A 107 15.02 -23.65 1.70
CA GLY A 107 15.01 -24.42 2.95
C GLY A 107 13.84 -24.00 3.83
N LEU A 108 13.58 -24.80 4.86
CA LEU A 108 12.65 -24.45 5.93
C LEU A 108 13.43 -23.90 7.11
N TYR A 109 13.04 -22.75 7.63
CA TYR A 109 13.68 -22.07 8.75
C TYR A 109 12.70 -21.83 9.90
N HIS A 110 13.17 -21.63 11.12
CA HIS A 110 12.34 -21.22 12.26
C HIS A 110 13.07 -20.18 13.11
N LEU A 111 12.33 -19.34 13.83
CA LEU A 111 12.92 -18.41 14.80
C LEU A 111 13.28 -19.20 16.08
N ALA A 112 14.57 -19.22 16.41
CA ALA A 112 15.08 -19.87 17.62
C ALA A 112 15.21 -18.88 18.80
N SER A 113 15.31 -17.57 18.50
CA SER A 113 15.26 -16.52 19.51
C SER A 113 13.81 -16.15 19.85
N GLU A 114 13.57 -15.81 21.12
CA GLU A 114 12.34 -15.12 21.51
C GLU A 114 12.19 -13.82 20.72
N THR A 115 10.96 -13.58 20.25
CA THR A 115 10.64 -12.43 19.40
C THR A 115 9.45 -11.72 20.05
N PRO A 116 9.58 -10.45 20.47
CA PRO A 116 8.50 -9.71 21.14
C PRO A 116 7.20 -9.71 20.34
N ASN A 117 7.29 -9.64 19.01
CA ASN A 117 6.14 -9.80 18.11
C ASN A 117 6.42 -10.82 16.98
N ALA A 118 6.17 -12.10 17.27
CA ALA A 118 6.33 -13.19 16.30
C ALA A 118 5.45 -13.04 15.05
N ALA A 119 4.25 -12.49 15.18
CA ALA A 119 3.36 -12.25 14.04
C ALA A 119 3.93 -11.17 13.10
N LEU A 120 4.51 -10.09 13.66
CA LEU A 120 5.17 -9.04 12.89
C LEU A 120 6.40 -9.57 12.14
N ALA A 121 7.21 -10.41 12.80
CA ALA A 121 8.33 -11.10 12.18
C ALA A 121 7.90 -12.00 11.01
N ALA A 122 6.80 -12.73 11.18
CA ALA A 122 6.23 -13.58 10.14
C ALA A 122 5.72 -12.76 8.93
N VAL A 123 5.02 -11.65 9.20
CA VAL A 123 4.63 -10.70 8.14
C VAL A 123 5.88 -10.16 7.44
N ALA A 124 6.92 -9.75 8.17
CA ALA A 124 8.16 -9.24 7.59
C ALA A 124 8.82 -10.25 6.65
N TRP A 125 8.92 -11.52 7.06
CA TRP A 125 9.40 -12.61 6.20
C TRP A 125 8.58 -12.72 4.92
N GLY A 126 7.24 -12.80 5.05
CA GLY A 126 6.35 -12.89 3.90
C GLY A 126 6.47 -11.70 2.95
N LEU A 127 6.59 -10.47 3.48
CA LEU A 127 6.80 -9.28 2.66
C LEU A 127 8.16 -9.30 1.94
N GLY A 128 9.23 -9.70 2.63
CA GLY A 128 10.57 -9.82 2.05
C GLY A 128 10.72 -10.93 1.00
N ALA A 129 9.86 -11.96 1.06
CA ALA A 129 9.81 -13.05 0.09
C ALA A 129 9.25 -12.63 -1.28
N TYR A 130 8.57 -11.49 -1.38
CA TYR A 130 7.93 -11.04 -2.63
C TYR A 130 8.91 -10.93 -3.81
N ARG A 131 8.49 -11.42 -4.99
CA ARG A 131 9.24 -11.31 -6.25
C ARG A 131 8.30 -11.10 -7.44
N PHE A 132 8.34 -9.92 -8.04
CA PHE A 132 7.66 -9.67 -9.31
C PHE A 132 8.43 -10.32 -10.49
N ARG A 133 7.89 -11.40 -11.05
CA ARG A 133 8.53 -12.20 -12.11
C ARG A 133 7.69 -12.36 -13.38
N ARG A 134 6.48 -11.80 -13.46
CA ARG A 134 5.56 -11.88 -14.62
C ARG A 134 6.23 -11.75 -16.00
N TYR A 135 7.23 -10.86 -16.11
CA TYR A 135 7.92 -10.54 -17.36
C TYR A 135 9.35 -11.09 -17.45
N LYS A 136 9.76 -11.96 -16.52
CA LYS A 136 11.08 -12.60 -16.52
C LYS A 136 10.97 -14.06 -16.96
N SER A 137 11.88 -14.50 -17.82
CA SER A 137 12.02 -15.91 -18.17
C SER A 137 12.62 -16.73 -17.02
N GLY A 138 12.29 -18.03 -17.01
CA GLY A 138 12.75 -19.00 -16.01
C GLY A 138 11.90 -19.02 -14.74
N ALA A 139 11.74 -20.21 -14.16
CA ALA A 139 10.89 -20.46 -12.99
C ALA A 139 11.34 -19.73 -11.71
N GLY A 140 12.60 -19.26 -11.66
CA GLY A 140 13.21 -18.79 -10.43
C GLY A 140 13.61 -19.95 -9.52
N ASP A 141 14.32 -19.64 -8.44
CA ASP A 141 14.68 -20.62 -7.41
C ASP A 141 13.52 -20.79 -6.43
N ALA A 142 13.40 -21.98 -5.83
CA ALA A 142 12.46 -22.22 -4.74
C ALA A 142 12.78 -21.28 -3.56
N PRO A 143 11.78 -20.58 -2.99
CA PRO A 143 12.03 -19.59 -1.95
C PRO A 143 12.42 -20.25 -0.63
N PRO A 144 13.17 -19.55 0.25
CA PRO A 144 13.26 -19.93 1.65
C PRO A 144 11.88 -19.80 2.31
N ARG A 145 11.56 -20.70 3.24
CA ARG A 145 10.27 -20.77 3.93
C ARG A 145 10.46 -20.60 5.43
N LEU A 146 9.50 -19.95 6.10
CA LEU A 146 9.49 -19.78 7.55
C LEU A 146 8.41 -20.65 8.18
N LYS A 147 8.82 -21.55 9.08
CA LYS A 147 7.95 -22.26 10.01
C LYS A 147 7.52 -21.29 11.11
N LEU A 148 6.22 -21.09 11.23
CA LEU A 148 5.63 -20.15 12.18
C LEU A 148 5.63 -20.72 13.61
N PRO A 149 5.79 -19.87 14.64
CA PRO A 149 5.48 -20.23 16.03
C PRO A 149 4.00 -20.57 16.23
N ALA A 150 3.68 -21.35 17.28
CA ALA A 150 2.32 -21.88 17.50
C ALA A 150 1.30 -20.79 17.84
N GLU A 151 1.74 -19.71 18.46
CA GLU A 151 0.93 -18.53 18.83
C GLU A 151 0.58 -17.63 17.64
N VAL A 152 1.23 -17.81 16.49
CA VAL A 152 0.96 -17.00 15.30
C VAL A 152 -0.19 -17.60 14.50
N ASP A 153 -1.25 -16.81 14.30
CA ASP A 153 -2.33 -17.15 13.39
C ASP A 153 -1.83 -17.15 11.93
N HIS A 154 -1.63 -18.36 11.40
CA HIS A 154 -1.16 -18.59 10.03
C HIS A 154 -2.07 -17.94 9.00
N GLN A 155 -3.40 -18.06 9.16
CA GLN A 155 -4.35 -17.52 8.19
C GLN A 155 -4.31 -15.99 8.18
N SER A 156 -4.23 -15.36 9.36
CA SER A 156 -4.12 -13.90 9.48
C SER A 156 -2.86 -13.36 8.80
N VAL A 157 -1.69 -13.96 9.05
CA VAL A 157 -0.43 -13.52 8.43
C VAL A 157 -0.44 -13.74 6.91
N VAL A 158 -0.88 -14.91 6.45
CA VAL A 158 -0.98 -15.23 5.01
C VAL A 158 -1.90 -14.25 4.30
N SER A 159 -3.06 -13.93 4.89
CA SER A 159 -4.02 -13.00 4.30
C SER A 159 -3.45 -11.59 4.16
N GLN A 160 -2.76 -11.08 5.19
CA GLN A 160 -2.10 -9.78 5.13
C GLN A 160 -1.00 -9.74 4.05
N VAL A 161 -0.15 -10.77 4.01
CA VAL A 161 0.95 -10.83 3.02
C VAL A 161 0.39 -10.96 1.61
N SER A 162 -0.68 -11.74 1.42
CA SER A 162 -1.39 -11.89 0.14
C SER A 162 -1.89 -10.56 -0.38
N ALA A 163 -2.64 -9.82 0.43
CA ALA A 163 -3.17 -8.52 0.04
C ALA A 163 -2.06 -7.53 -0.36
N VAL A 164 -0.95 -7.49 0.41
CA VAL A 164 0.20 -6.64 0.03
C VAL A 164 0.82 -7.10 -1.29
N TRP A 165 1.01 -8.40 -1.50
CA TRP A 165 1.56 -8.92 -2.75
C TRP A 165 0.69 -8.57 -3.95
N SER A 166 -0.64 -8.72 -3.83
CA SER A 166 -1.61 -8.29 -4.84
C SER A 166 -1.48 -6.80 -5.15
N GLY A 167 -1.43 -5.93 -4.12
CA GLY A 167 -1.24 -4.49 -4.31
C GLY A 167 0.09 -4.15 -5.00
N ARG A 168 1.19 -4.85 -4.65
CA ARG A 168 2.49 -4.70 -5.31
C ARG A 168 2.44 -5.16 -6.77
N ASP A 169 1.75 -6.26 -7.06
CA ASP A 169 1.59 -6.77 -8.42
C ASP A 169 0.85 -5.78 -9.31
N LEU A 170 -0.22 -5.16 -8.80
CA LEU A 170 -0.93 -4.10 -9.53
C LEU A 170 0.04 -2.96 -9.88
N ILE A 171 0.72 -2.39 -8.89
CA ILE A 171 1.64 -1.26 -9.13
C ILE A 171 2.83 -1.62 -10.05
N ASN A 172 3.33 -2.85 -9.94
CA ASN A 172 4.46 -3.31 -10.75
C ASN A 172 4.08 -3.65 -12.18
N THR A 173 2.81 -3.98 -12.45
CA THR A 173 2.34 -4.29 -13.80
C THR A 173 2.45 -3.05 -14.70
N PRO A 174 3.11 -3.14 -15.87
CA PRO A 174 3.15 -2.05 -16.84
C PRO A 174 1.74 -1.58 -17.22
N ALA A 175 1.57 -0.28 -17.43
CA ALA A 175 0.28 0.29 -17.79
C ALA A 175 -0.31 -0.29 -19.10
N ALA A 176 0.51 -0.81 -20.00
CA ALA A 176 0.03 -1.53 -21.19
C ALA A 176 -0.80 -2.77 -20.85
N ASP A 177 -0.48 -3.45 -19.74
CA ASP A 177 -1.16 -4.66 -19.26
C ASP A 177 -2.06 -4.40 -18.03
N LEU A 178 -2.17 -3.14 -17.60
CA LEU A 178 -3.00 -2.71 -16.49
C LEU A 178 -3.61 -1.33 -16.75
N GLY A 179 -4.71 -1.29 -17.49
CA GLY A 179 -5.55 -0.10 -17.67
C GLY A 179 -6.75 -0.09 -16.73
N PRO A 180 -7.69 0.86 -16.92
CA PRO A 180 -8.86 0.99 -16.06
C PRO A 180 -9.72 -0.30 -15.99
N ALA A 181 -9.82 -1.05 -17.09
CA ALA A 181 -10.58 -2.31 -17.14
C ALA A 181 -9.88 -3.44 -16.37
N GLU A 182 -8.55 -3.53 -16.45
CA GLU A 182 -7.80 -4.54 -15.71
C GLU A 182 -7.77 -4.24 -14.20
N LEU A 183 -7.78 -2.95 -13.82
CA LEU A 183 -7.94 -2.55 -12.42
C LEU A 183 -9.34 -2.91 -11.87
N GLU A 184 -10.39 -2.74 -12.67
CA GLU A 184 -11.74 -3.26 -12.33
C GLU A 184 -11.73 -4.78 -12.18
N ALA A 185 -11.10 -5.51 -13.11
CA ALA A 185 -11.02 -6.97 -13.05
C ALA A 185 -10.31 -7.45 -11.77
N ALA A 186 -9.28 -6.74 -11.32
CA ALA A 186 -8.62 -7.01 -10.05
C ALA A 186 -9.55 -6.78 -8.84
N ALA A 187 -10.29 -5.67 -8.83
CA ALA A 187 -11.29 -5.41 -7.79
C ALA A 187 -12.42 -6.45 -7.79
N ALA A 188 -12.86 -6.90 -8.97
CA ALA A 188 -13.88 -7.93 -9.11
C ALA A 188 -13.41 -9.32 -8.63
N LEU A 189 -12.13 -9.65 -8.79
CA LEU A 189 -11.52 -10.85 -8.20
C LEU A 189 -11.60 -10.80 -6.67
N VAL A 190 -11.13 -9.71 -6.06
CA VAL A 190 -11.22 -9.51 -4.60
C VAL A 190 -12.67 -9.57 -4.14
N ALA A 191 -13.60 -8.92 -4.85
CA ALA A 191 -15.02 -8.93 -4.49
C ALA A 191 -15.60 -10.34 -4.50
N ARG A 192 -15.32 -11.13 -5.54
CA ARG A 192 -15.77 -12.53 -5.62
C ARG A 192 -15.22 -13.36 -4.47
N ASP A 193 -13.93 -13.25 -4.19
CA ASP A 193 -13.25 -14.12 -3.22
C ASP A 193 -13.74 -13.87 -1.78
N HIS A 194 -14.28 -12.68 -1.50
CA HIS A 194 -14.82 -12.29 -0.20
C HIS A 194 -16.36 -12.14 -0.15
N GLY A 195 -17.06 -12.45 -1.24
CA GLY A 195 -18.52 -12.31 -1.32
C GLY A 195 -19.03 -10.86 -1.26
N ALA A 196 -18.23 -9.90 -1.71
CA ALA A 196 -18.63 -8.50 -1.86
C ALA A 196 -19.44 -8.29 -3.15
N SER A 197 -20.33 -7.31 -3.15
CA SER A 197 -20.98 -6.83 -4.36
C SER A 197 -20.11 -5.78 -5.05
N ILE A 198 -20.08 -5.76 -6.38
CA ILE A 198 -19.35 -4.77 -7.17
C ILE A 198 -20.21 -4.28 -8.33
N SER A 199 -20.17 -2.97 -8.59
CA SER A 199 -20.71 -2.34 -9.79
C SER A 199 -19.70 -1.35 -10.36
N THR A 200 -19.85 -0.98 -11.62
CA THR A 200 -18.93 -0.02 -12.27
C THR A 200 -19.68 0.85 -13.27
N VAL A 201 -19.39 2.15 -13.25
CA VAL A 201 -19.84 3.13 -14.24
C VAL A 201 -18.71 3.34 -15.24
N VAL A 202 -18.97 3.26 -16.55
CA VAL A 202 -17.93 3.18 -17.59
C VAL A 202 -18.14 4.21 -18.68
N GLY A 203 -17.07 4.90 -19.08
CA GLY A 203 -17.08 5.79 -20.25
C GLY A 203 -18.14 6.88 -20.14
N ASP A 204 -18.97 7.04 -21.17
CA ASP A 204 -19.96 8.12 -21.24
C ASP A 204 -21.07 8.01 -20.18
N ASP A 205 -21.33 6.83 -19.61
CA ASP A 205 -22.28 6.67 -18.49
C ASP A 205 -21.86 7.48 -17.25
N LEU A 206 -20.57 7.83 -17.14
CA LEU A 206 -20.07 8.73 -16.10
C LEU A 206 -20.71 10.11 -16.20
N LEU A 207 -21.04 10.60 -17.40
CA LEU A 207 -21.68 11.90 -17.59
C LEU A 207 -23.10 11.90 -17.04
N ASP A 208 -23.85 10.84 -17.31
CA ASP A 208 -25.24 10.66 -16.87
C ASP A 208 -25.32 10.50 -15.34
N GLN A 209 -24.30 9.89 -14.73
CA GLN A 209 -24.19 9.74 -13.28
C GLN A 209 -23.43 10.89 -12.61
N GLY A 210 -23.14 11.98 -13.32
CA GLY A 210 -22.54 13.19 -12.74
C GLY A 210 -21.05 13.08 -12.36
N HIS A 211 -20.35 12.04 -12.82
CA HIS A 211 -18.91 11.82 -12.64
C HIS A 211 -18.09 12.47 -13.77
N ARG A 212 -18.35 13.75 -14.02
CA ARG A 212 -17.84 14.49 -15.20
C ARG A 212 -16.34 14.74 -15.14
N MET A 213 -15.75 14.87 -13.97
CA MET A 213 -14.30 15.05 -13.83
C MET A 213 -13.55 13.75 -14.08
N ILE A 214 -14.11 12.60 -13.65
CA ILE A 214 -13.56 11.27 -14.02
C ILE A 214 -13.57 11.09 -15.54
N HIS A 215 -14.70 11.42 -16.19
CA HIS A 215 -14.82 11.38 -17.65
C HIS A 215 -13.80 12.29 -18.34
N ALA A 216 -13.75 13.57 -17.95
CA ALA A 216 -12.89 14.58 -18.57
C ALA A 216 -11.40 14.20 -18.52
N VAL A 217 -10.93 13.64 -17.41
CA VAL A 217 -9.54 13.20 -17.25
C VAL A 217 -9.22 12.01 -18.17
N GLY A 218 -10.13 11.04 -18.28
CA GLY A 218 -9.85 9.80 -19.01
C GLY A 218 -10.25 9.76 -20.48
N ARG A 219 -11.07 10.70 -20.97
CA ARG A 219 -11.67 10.63 -22.32
C ARG A 219 -10.65 10.61 -23.46
N ALA A 220 -9.46 11.19 -23.24
CA ALA A 220 -8.38 11.25 -24.22
C ALA A 220 -7.72 9.90 -24.54
N HIS A 221 -7.99 8.86 -23.75
CA HIS A 221 -7.45 7.53 -23.96
C HIS A 221 -8.54 6.56 -24.45
N PRO A 222 -8.27 5.66 -25.43
CA PRO A 222 -9.26 4.71 -25.93
C PRO A 222 -9.75 3.69 -24.89
N ARG A 223 -8.98 3.47 -23.81
CA ARG A 223 -9.43 2.66 -22.67
C ARG A 223 -10.32 3.52 -21.77
N ALA A 224 -11.63 3.28 -21.83
CA ALA A 224 -12.63 4.08 -21.15
C ALA A 224 -12.37 4.24 -19.63
N PRO A 225 -12.51 5.47 -19.08
CA PRO A 225 -12.46 5.70 -17.64
C PRO A 225 -13.64 5.04 -16.92
N ARG A 226 -13.49 4.81 -15.62
CA ARG A 226 -14.42 4.03 -14.80
C ARG A 226 -14.52 4.57 -13.38
N LEU A 227 -15.69 4.41 -12.77
CA LEU A 227 -15.86 4.47 -11.33
C LEU A 227 -16.30 3.10 -10.83
N ILE A 228 -15.43 2.42 -10.10
CA ILE A 228 -15.66 1.09 -9.54
C ILE A 228 -16.21 1.26 -8.11
N ASP A 229 -17.33 0.63 -7.78
CA ASP A 229 -17.98 0.66 -6.46
C ASP A 229 -18.15 -0.76 -5.91
N MET A 230 -17.35 -1.12 -4.90
CA MET A 230 -17.42 -2.39 -4.21
C MET A 230 -17.98 -2.18 -2.80
N ARG A 231 -18.89 -3.06 -2.39
CA ARG A 231 -19.53 -3.01 -1.07
C ARG A 231 -19.47 -4.37 -0.40
N TRP A 232 -19.17 -4.36 0.89
CA TRP A 232 -19.06 -5.56 1.69
C TRP A 232 -19.49 -5.32 3.13
N GLN A 233 -20.04 -6.35 3.75
CA GLN A 233 -20.26 -6.41 5.17
C GLN A 233 -20.00 -7.84 5.62
N LYS A 234 -19.40 -8.00 6.80
CA LYS A 234 -19.15 -9.31 7.39
C LYS A 234 -20.45 -10.14 7.42
N PRO A 235 -20.46 -11.38 6.91
CA PRO A 235 -21.59 -12.28 7.08
C PRO A 235 -21.92 -12.47 8.57
N GLY A 236 -23.14 -12.16 8.97
CA GLY A 236 -23.57 -12.18 10.38
C GLY A 236 -23.03 -11.02 11.23
N GLY A 237 -22.41 -10.01 10.61
CA GLY A 237 -21.97 -8.78 11.28
C GLY A 237 -23.13 -7.89 11.74
N ARG A 238 -22.82 -6.87 12.55
CA ARG A 238 -23.83 -5.99 13.13
C ARG A 238 -24.50 -5.10 12.06
N PRO A 239 -25.85 -4.98 12.03
CA PRO A 239 -26.53 -4.10 11.06
C PRO A 239 -26.14 -2.62 11.19
N ASP A 240 -25.79 -2.19 12.40
CA ASP A 240 -25.35 -0.85 12.77
C ASP A 240 -23.81 -0.74 12.86
N ALA A 241 -23.07 -1.70 12.32
CA ALA A 241 -21.63 -1.61 12.18
C ALA A 241 -21.23 -0.30 11.47
N PRO A 242 -20.10 0.34 11.87
CA PRO A 242 -19.72 1.63 11.34
C PRO A 242 -19.49 1.59 9.83
N ARG A 243 -19.93 2.65 9.15
CA ARG A 243 -19.72 2.85 7.71
C ARG A 243 -18.28 3.30 7.47
N LEU A 244 -17.52 2.45 6.77
CA LEU A 244 -16.16 2.72 6.36
C LEU A 244 -16.10 2.81 4.85
N THR A 245 -15.82 4.00 4.32
CA THR A 245 -15.63 4.19 2.88
C THR A 245 -14.16 4.46 2.57
N LEU A 246 -13.60 3.66 1.67
CA LEU A 246 -12.25 3.81 1.13
C LEU A 246 -12.35 4.36 -0.29
N VAL A 247 -11.52 5.35 -0.64
CA VAL A 247 -11.47 5.95 -1.98
C VAL A 247 -10.04 5.90 -2.50
N GLY A 248 -9.84 5.35 -3.70
CA GLY A 248 -8.52 5.21 -4.31
C GLY A 248 -8.36 5.97 -5.63
N LYS A 249 -7.27 6.73 -5.77
CA LYS A 249 -6.83 7.29 -7.06
C LYS A 249 -6.37 6.15 -7.98
N GLY A 250 -7.07 5.92 -9.09
CA GLY A 250 -6.83 4.85 -10.06
C GLY A 250 -6.28 5.33 -11.39
N ILE A 251 -5.37 6.32 -11.41
CA ILE A 251 -4.75 6.77 -12.66
C ILE A 251 -3.72 5.74 -13.13
N THR A 252 -4.12 4.90 -14.07
CA THR A 252 -3.33 3.73 -14.51
C THR A 252 -2.07 4.08 -15.29
N PHE A 253 -2.08 5.23 -15.95
CA PHE A 253 -0.89 5.92 -16.44
C PHE A 253 -1.16 7.42 -16.49
N ASP A 254 -0.11 8.20 -16.22
CA ASP A 254 -0.19 9.66 -16.17
C ASP A 254 0.91 10.29 -17.03
N THR A 255 0.51 10.81 -18.19
CA THR A 255 1.41 11.63 -19.02
C THR A 255 1.53 13.07 -18.52
N GLY A 256 0.63 13.48 -17.61
CA GLY A 256 0.31 14.85 -17.25
C GLY A 256 -0.71 15.54 -18.14
N GLY A 257 -1.27 14.86 -19.14
CA GLY A 257 -2.12 15.48 -20.14
C GLY A 257 -1.35 16.52 -20.97
N LEU A 258 -1.99 17.63 -21.33
CA LEU A 258 -1.38 18.68 -22.14
C LEU A 258 -0.25 19.44 -21.41
N ASP A 259 -0.32 19.53 -20.08
CA ASP A 259 0.80 19.93 -19.21
C ASP A 259 1.77 18.74 -19.02
N ILE A 260 2.37 18.30 -20.12
CA ILE A 260 3.13 17.05 -20.21
C ILE A 260 4.29 16.98 -19.21
N LYS A 261 4.44 15.82 -18.56
CA LYS A 261 5.60 15.53 -17.71
C LYS A 261 6.89 15.44 -18.53
N PRO A 262 8.04 15.87 -17.96
CA PRO A 262 9.34 15.50 -18.54
C PRO A 262 9.56 13.98 -18.43
N ALA A 263 10.43 13.44 -19.29
CA ALA A 263 10.69 11.99 -19.37
C ALA A 263 11.05 11.35 -18.00
N SER A 264 11.84 12.05 -17.17
CA SER A 264 12.20 11.58 -15.83
C SER A 264 11.01 11.54 -14.87
N GLY A 265 10.05 12.46 -15.01
CA GLY A 265 8.80 12.48 -14.26
C GLY A 265 7.82 11.40 -14.70
N MET A 266 7.82 11.06 -15.99
CA MET A 266 6.90 10.07 -16.57
C MET A 266 7.34 8.61 -16.36
N LEU A 267 8.64 8.34 -16.19
CA LEU A 267 9.23 7.00 -16.15
C LEU A 267 8.55 6.01 -15.18
N LEU A 268 8.03 6.51 -14.05
CA LEU A 268 7.39 5.68 -13.02
C LEU A 268 5.86 5.77 -13.02
N MET A 269 5.22 6.45 -13.97
CA MET A 269 3.79 6.81 -13.89
C MET A 269 2.80 5.65 -14.05
N LYS A 270 3.28 4.43 -14.33
CA LYS A 270 2.45 3.22 -14.10
C LYS A 270 2.02 3.07 -12.64
N LYS A 271 2.75 3.67 -11.70
CA LYS A 271 2.46 3.59 -10.27
C LYS A 271 1.35 4.54 -9.83
N ASP A 272 0.83 5.37 -10.72
CA ASP A 272 -0.05 6.48 -10.34
C ASP A 272 -1.49 6.03 -9.97
N MET A 273 -1.72 4.72 -10.05
CA MET A 273 -2.84 3.97 -9.49
C MET A 273 -2.51 3.36 -8.11
N GLY A 274 -1.38 3.72 -7.51
CA GLY A 274 -0.92 3.21 -6.22
C GLY A 274 -1.88 3.52 -5.07
N GLY A 275 -2.65 4.61 -5.19
CA GLY A 275 -3.76 4.92 -4.28
C GLY A 275 -4.88 3.87 -4.34
N ALA A 276 -5.32 3.51 -5.55
CA ALA A 276 -6.28 2.42 -5.75
C ALA A 276 -5.74 1.07 -5.26
N ALA A 277 -4.47 0.77 -5.51
CA ALA A 277 -3.83 -0.45 -5.01
C ALA A 277 -3.81 -0.51 -3.48
N ALA A 278 -3.47 0.60 -2.81
CA ALA A 278 -3.47 0.68 -1.35
C ALA A 278 -4.88 0.55 -0.75
N ALA A 279 -5.88 1.22 -1.35
CA ALA A 279 -7.27 1.12 -0.94
C ALA A 279 -7.82 -0.31 -1.10
N LEU A 280 -7.53 -0.97 -2.22
CA LEU A 280 -7.92 -2.35 -2.48
C LEU A 280 -7.19 -3.34 -1.56
N THR A 281 -5.90 -3.12 -1.30
CA THR A 281 -5.10 -3.91 -0.33
C THR A 281 -5.72 -3.85 1.06
N LEU A 282 -6.07 -2.65 1.54
CA LEU A 282 -6.72 -2.48 2.84
C LEU A 282 -8.11 -3.15 2.85
N ALA A 283 -8.90 -2.99 1.78
CA ALA A 283 -10.20 -3.64 1.66
C ALA A 283 -10.09 -5.18 1.76
N GLU A 284 -9.15 -5.78 1.02
CA GLU A 284 -8.88 -7.22 1.06
C GLU A 284 -8.48 -7.69 2.47
N MET A 285 -7.63 -6.94 3.18
CA MET A 285 -7.27 -7.26 4.56
C MET A 285 -8.46 -7.18 5.52
N ILE A 286 -9.28 -6.13 5.42
CA ILE A 286 -10.49 -5.94 6.24
C ILE A 286 -11.45 -7.12 6.04
N MET A 287 -11.69 -7.52 4.79
CA MET A 287 -12.59 -8.62 4.45
C MET A 287 -12.02 -9.98 4.88
N SER A 288 -10.73 -10.21 4.66
CA SER A 288 -10.04 -11.45 5.04
C SER A 288 -10.05 -11.69 6.55
N LEU A 289 -9.84 -10.62 7.33
CA LEU A 289 -9.86 -10.69 8.80
C LEU A 289 -11.27 -10.55 9.39
N GLY A 290 -12.29 -10.34 8.55
CA GLY A 290 -13.68 -10.30 8.99
C GLY A 290 -13.96 -9.18 9.99
N LEU A 291 -13.38 -7.98 9.78
CA LEU A 291 -13.66 -6.80 10.59
C LEU A 291 -15.14 -6.43 10.48
N ASP A 292 -15.77 -6.09 11.61
CA ASP A 292 -17.21 -5.81 11.67
C ASP A 292 -17.51 -4.36 11.27
N VAL A 293 -17.46 -4.11 9.95
CA VAL A 293 -17.73 -2.82 9.31
C VAL A 293 -18.70 -2.97 8.14
N ARG A 294 -19.33 -1.86 7.77
CA ARG A 294 -19.99 -1.70 6.47
C ARG A 294 -19.01 -1.05 5.51
N LEU A 295 -18.25 -1.87 4.80
CA LEU A 295 -17.19 -1.45 3.91
C LEU A 295 -17.76 -1.02 2.55
N ARG A 296 -17.32 0.14 2.06
CA ARG A 296 -17.44 0.56 0.67
C ARG A 296 -16.06 0.95 0.14
N LEU A 297 -15.74 0.53 -1.08
CA LEU A 297 -14.52 0.90 -1.79
C LEU A 297 -14.91 1.55 -3.12
N LEU A 298 -14.47 2.79 -3.32
CA LEU A 298 -14.59 3.50 -4.58
C LEU A 298 -13.21 3.65 -5.22
N ILE A 299 -13.07 3.26 -6.49
CA ILE A 299 -11.86 3.49 -7.28
C ILE A 299 -12.22 4.33 -8.50
N ALA A 300 -11.66 5.53 -8.57
CA ALA A 300 -11.78 6.40 -9.74
C ALA A 300 -10.65 6.07 -10.73
N ALA A 301 -10.95 5.24 -11.72
CA ALA A 301 -9.96 4.70 -12.65
C ALA A 301 -9.98 5.44 -13.99
N ALA A 302 -8.81 5.91 -14.42
CA ALA A 302 -8.65 6.59 -15.70
C ALA A 302 -7.21 6.46 -16.21
N GLU A 303 -6.95 7.00 -17.39
CA GLU A 303 -5.61 7.21 -17.92
C GLU A 303 -5.51 8.66 -18.41
N ASN A 304 -4.57 9.42 -17.87
CA ASN A 304 -4.39 10.83 -18.24
C ASN A 304 -3.45 10.88 -19.45
N SER A 305 -4.03 11.18 -20.62
CA SER A 305 -3.38 11.02 -21.93
C SER A 305 -3.41 12.30 -22.75
N ILE A 306 -2.54 12.35 -23.76
CA ILE A 306 -2.49 13.42 -24.76
C ILE A 306 -3.20 12.96 -26.02
N ALA A 307 -4.31 13.61 -26.35
CA ALA A 307 -5.04 13.45 -27.60
C ALA A 307 -5.77 14.76 -27.95
N GLY A 308 -6.42 14.81 -29.12
CA GLY A 308 -7.13 16.02 -29.57
C GLY A 308 -8.30 16.44 -28.67
N ASP A 309 -8.89 15.48 -27.96
CA ASP A 309 -10.01 15.63 -27.03
C ASP A 309 -9.58 15.72 -25.55
N ALA A 310 -8.28 15.78 -25.25
CA ALA A 310 -7.79 16.04 -23.89
C ALA A 310 -8.39 17.33 -23.31
N PHE A 311 -8.69 17.32 -22.01
CA PHE A 311 -9.04 18.52 -21.26
C PHE A 311 -7.82 19.44 -21.15
N ARG A 312 -8.06 20.74 -20.94
CA ARG A 312 -7.06 21.79 -21.17
C ARG A 312 -6.95 22.72 -19.97
N PRO A 313 -5.79 23.38 -19.76
CA PRO A 313 -5.72 24.54 -18.91
C PRO A 313 -6.74 25.60 -19.34
N GLY A 314 -7.47 26.16 -18.38
CA GLY A 314 -8.56 27.11 -18.58
C GLY A 314 -9.94 26.47 -18.82
N ASP A 315 -10.03 25.14 -19.02
CA ASP A 315 -11.33 24.46 -19.01
C ASP A 315 -11.98 24.62 -17.62
N ILE A 316 -13.32 24.67 -17.57
CA ILE A 316 -14.10 24.62 -16.33
C ILE A 316 -14.89 23.31 -16.32
N LEU A 317 -14.66 22.48 -15.31
CA LEU A 317 -15.35 21.20 -15.13
C LEU A 317 -16.37 21.30 -13.99
N THR A 318 -17.55 20.72 -14.17
CA THR A 318 -18.55 20.61 -13.09
C THR A 318 -18.37 19.30 -12.35
N SER A 319 -18.20 19.36 -11.03
CA SER A 319 -18.10 18.19 -10.16
C SER A 319 -19.47 17.58 -9.81
N ARG A 320 -19.46 16.35 -9.30
CA ARG A 320 -20.66 15.71 -8.73
C ARG A 320 -21.30 16.53 -7.59
N ALA A 321 -20.50 17.19 -6.75
CA ALA A 321 -20.99 18.07 -5.69
C ALA A 321 -21.61 19.39 -6.21
N GLY A 322 -21.57 19.64 -7.52
CA GLY A 322 -22.10 20.86 -8.14
C GLY A 322 -21.11 22.01 -8.21
N HIS A 323 -19.92 21.90 -7.59
CA HIS A 323 -18.86 22.89 -7.73
C HIS A 323 -18.27 22.91 -9.14
N THR A 324 -17.92 24.10 -9.62
CA THR A 324 -17.20 24.34 -10.87
C THR A 324 -15.70 24.50 -10.60
N VAL A 325 -14.87 23.73 -11.30
CA VAL A 325 -13.41 23.68 -11.11
C VAL A 325 -12.70 24.18 -12.36
N GLU A 326 -11.99 25.31 -12.24
CA GLU A 326 -11.08 25.80 -13.27
C GLU A 326 -9.80 24.95 -13.28
N ILE A 327 -9.40 24.49 -14.46
CA ILE A 327 -8.19 23.69 -14.65
C ILE A 327 -7.00 24.61 -14.81
N GLY A 328 -6.16 24.71 -13.78
CA GLY A 328 -4.89 25.42 -13.87
C GLY A 328 -3.74 24.54 -14.34
N ASN A 329 -3.82 23.21 -14.14
CA ASN A 329 -2.82 22.25 -14.59
C ASN A 329 -3.43 20.85 -14.80
N THR A 330 -3.24 20.24 -15.97
CA THR A 330 -3.76 18.90 -16.31
C THR A 330 -2.97 17.75 -15.66
N ASP A 331 -1.78 18.01 -15.12
CA ASP A 331 -0.96 17.09 -14.31
C ASP A 331 -1.40 17.04 -12.83
N ALA A 332 -2.46 17.80 -12.50
CA ALA A 332 -3.15 17.73 -11.23
C ALA A 332 -4.54 17.08 -11.40
N GLU A 333 -4.58 16.00 -12.19
CA GLU A 333 -5.77 15.21 -12.54
C GLU A 333 -6.29 14.36 -11.38
N GLY A 334 -5.39 13.84 -10.55
CA GLY A 334 -5.74 12.85 -9.52
C GLY A 334 -6.76 13.40 -8.53
N ARG A 335 -6.65 14.68 -8.17
CA ARG A 335 -7.62 15.33 -7.28
C ARG A 335 -8.98 15.55 -7.94
N LEU A 336 -9.02 15.72 -9.27
CA LEU A 336 -10.27 15.87 -10.03
C LEU A 336 -11.06 14.56 -10.01
N VAL A 337 -10.42 13.44 -10.34
CA VAL A 337 -11.11 12.13 -10.34
C VAL A 337 -11.54 11.72 -8.92
N LEU A 338 -10.74 12.07 -7.91
CA LEU A 338 -11.08 11.83 -6.51
C LEU A 338 -12.23 12.69 -6.02
N ALA A 339 -12.37 13.94 -6.47
CA ALA A 339 -13.43 14.83 -6.03
C ALA A 339 -14.84 14.29 -6.36
N ASP A 340 -15.03 13.71 -7.55
CA ASP A 340 -16.29 13.03 -7.91
C ASP A 340 -16.54 11.79 -7.05
N ALA A 341 -15.50 10.98 -6.81
CA ALA A 341 -15.62 9.77 -5.98
C ALA A 341 -15.86 10.08 -4.50
N LEU A 342 -15.20 11.12 -3.97
CA LEU A 342 -15.40 11.61 -2.60
C LEU A 342 -16.81 12.16 -2.41
N SER A 343 -17.33 12.90 -3.40
CA SER A 343 -18.70 13.41 -3.36
C SER A 343 -19.72 12.25 -3.28
N LEU A 344 -19.53 11.21 -4.10
CA LEU A 344 -20.36 9.99 -4.05
C LEU A 344 -20.23 9.23 -2.72
N ALA A 345 -19.03 9.19 -2.14
CA ALA A 345 -18.80 8.56 -0.84
C ALA A 345 -19.50 9.32 0.29
N ASP A 346 -19.43 10.65 0.26
CA ASP A 346 -19.92 11.56 1.29
C ASP A 346 -21.46 11.58 1.36
N GLU A 347 -22.15 11.29 0.26
CA GLU A 347 -23.62 11.16 0.20
C GLU A 347 -24.19 10.14 1.21
N GLU A 348 -23.40 9.14 1.63
CA GLU A 348 -23.82 8.13 2.61
C GLU A 348 -23.47 8.50 4.06
N ALA A 349 -22.91 9.70 4.29
CA ALA A 349 -22.45 10.18 5.59
C ALA A 349 -21.66 9.12 6.38
N PRO A 350 -20.52 8.64 5.86
CA PRO A 350 -19.78 7.54 6.49
C PRO A 350 -19.17 7.97 7.83
N ASP A 351 -19.04 7.00 8.74
CA ASP A 351 -18.35 7.20 10.03
C ASP A 351 -16.86 7.47 9.83
N THR A 352 -16.28 6.91 8.77
CA THR A 352 -14.89 7.12 8.37
C THR A 352 -14.76 7.07 6.85
N LEU A 353 -14.17 8.12 6.27
CA LEU A 353 -13.82 8.26 4.86
C LEU A 353 -12.31 8.39 4.72
N LEU A 354 -11.67 7.38 4.10
CA LEU A 354 -10.23 7.33 3.87
C LEU A 354 -9.93 7.43 2.38
N VAL A 355 -9.07 8.37 1.97
CA VAL A 355 -8.68 8.54 0.57
C VAL A 355 -7.18 8.34 0.36
N PHE A 356 -6.84 7.48 -0.59
CA PHE A 356 -5.47 7.05 -0.89
C PHE A 356 -5.08 7.53 -2.29
N ALA A 357 -3.96 8.24 -2.38
CA ALA A 357 -3.50 8.76 -3.67
C ALA A 357 -1.98 8.93 -3.74
N THR A 358 -1.43 8.67 -4.92
CA THR A 358 -0.11 9.16 -5.34
C THR A 358 -0.27 10.59 -5.85
N LEU A 359 -0.58 11.53 -4.95
CA LEU A 359 -1.21 12.78 -5.37
C LEU A 359 -0.20 13.86 -5.71
N THR A 360 0.87 14.03 -4.92
CA THR A 360 1.75 15.19 -5.11
C THR A 360 3.24 14.84 -5.15
N GLY A 361 3.95 15.53 -6.06
CA GLY A 361 5.41 15.64 -5.98
C GLY A 361 5.87 16.36 -4.72
N ALA A 362 5.07 17.30 -4.21
CA ALA A 362 5.40 18.13 -3.06
C ALA A 362 5.54 17.34 -1.75
N ALA A 363 4.65 16.39 -1.47
CA ALA A 363 4.76 15.53 -0.28
C ALA A 363 6.07 14.73 -0.28
N ARG A 364 6.48 14.22 -1.44
CA ARG A 364 7.73 13.47 -1.61
C ARG A 364 8.97 14.35 -1.44
N VAL A 365 8.91 15.61 -1.86
CA VAL A 365 10.00 16.57 -1.60
C VAL A 365 10.12 16.87 -0.11
N ALA A 366 9.00 16.94 0.60
CA ALA A 366 8.96 17.23 2.04
C ALA A 366 9.40 16.04 2.92
N LEU A 367 8.93 14.83 2.64
CA LEU A 367 9.06 13.66 3.52
C LEU A 367 9.86 12.50 2.92
N GLY A 368 10.27 12.61 1.66
CA GLY A 368 10.92 11.52 0.94
C GLY A 368 9.93 10.43 0.49
N PRO A 369 10.45 9.31 -0.04
CA PRO A 369 9.63 8.23 -0.62
C PRO A 369 9.08 7.23 0.41
N ASP A 370 9.73 7.12 1.57
CA ASP A 370 9.49 6.05 2.54
C ASP A 370 8.46 6.46 3.63
N LEU A 371 8.12 7.75 3.73
CA LEU A 371 7.23 8.30 4.76
C LEU A 371 6.03 9.04 4.12
N PRO A 372 4.91 8.34 3.85
CA PRO A 372 3.67 8.94 3.38
C PRO A 372 3.19 10.11 4.25
N ALA A 373 2.75 11.18 3.60
CA ALA A 373 2.02 12.24 4.28
C ALA A 373 0.57 11.80 4.50
N PHE A 374 -0.02 12.18 5.63
CA PHE A 374 -1.46 12.11 5.78
C PHE A 374 -2.05 13.38 6.39
N PHE A 375 -3.32 13.60 6.12
CA PHE A 375 -4.09 14.77 6.52
C PHE A 375 -5.40 14.28 7.12
N THR A 376 -5.85 14.88 8.22
CA THR A 376 -7.12 14.52 8.85
C THR A 376 -7.66 15.67 9.68
N ASN A 377 -8.99 15.73 9.81
CA ASN A 377 -9.71 16.62 10.72
C ASN A 377 -9.88 16.04 12.13
N ASP A 378 -9.42 14.81 12.37
CA ASP A 378 -9.56 14.09 13.64
C ASP A 378 -8.19 13.91 14.31
N ASP A 379 -7.94 14.70 15.36
CA ASP A 379 -6.68 14.69 16.11
C ASP A 379 -6.45 13.38 16.89
N ALA A 380 -7.54 12.76 17.39
CA ALA A 380 -7.45 11.50 18.12
C ALA A 380 -7.07 10.36 17.18
N PHE A 381 -7.71 10.31 15.99
CA PHE A 381 -7.33 9.38 14.93
C PHE A 381 -5.88 9.57 14.49
N ALA A 382 -5.43 10.82 14.32
CA ALA A 382 -4.05 11.09 13.94
C ALA A 382 -3.04 10.53 14.94
N ALA A 383 -3.26 10.78 16.24
CA ALA A 383 -2.37 10.30 17.29
C ALA A 383 -2.34 8.76 17.36
N ALA A 384 -3.52 8.13 17.28
CA ALA A 384 -3.62 6.68 17.30
C ALA A 384 -2.95 6.04 16.07
N LEU A 385 -3.17 6.61 14.87
CA LEU A 385 -2.56 6.09 13.65
C LEU A 385 -1.04 6.18 13.66
N VAL A 386 -0.46 7.27 14.15
CA VAL A 386 1.00 7.40 14.26
C VAL A 386 1.57 6.30 15.16
N ALA A 387 0.96 6.09 16.33
CA ALA A 387 1.40 5.02 17.24
C ALA A 387 1.31 3.62 16.60
N GLU A 388 0.22 3.32 15.89
CA GLU A 388 0.07 2.04 15.19
C GLU A 388 1.07 1.90 14.03
N SER A 389 1.31 2.98 13.28
CA SER A 389 2.25 3.00 12.16
C SER A 389 3.68 2.67 12.59
N GLU A 390 4.09 3.16 13.76
CA GLU A 390 5.37 2.85 14.39
C GLU A 390 5.41 1.39 14.87
N ALA A 391 4.33 0.91 15.50
CA ALA A 391 4.27 -0.45 16.04
C ALA A 391 4.34 -1.55 14.97
N VAL A 392 3.83 -1.30 13.76
CA VAL A 392 3.81 -2.30 12.66
C VAL A 392 4.83 -2.04 11.55
N GLY A 393 5.59 -0.94 11.66
CA GLY A 393 6.59 -0.48 10.69
C GLY A 393 6.03 -0.17 9.30
N ASP A 394 4.91 0.54 9.27
CA ASP A 394 4.29 1.10 8.05
C ASP A 394 4.04 2.59 8.31
N PRO A 395 5.11 3.41 8.32
CA PRO A 395 5.12 4.71 8.97
C PRO A 395 4.27 5.74 8.21
N VAL A 396 3.71 6.70 8.93
CA VAL A 396 3.02 7.86 8.34
C VAL A 396 3.40 9.14 9.07
N TRP A 397 3.27 10.28 8.39
CA TRP A 397 3.50 11.58 9.01
C TRP A 397 2.36 12.56 8.75
N ARG A 398 1.85 13.19 9.80
CA ARG A 398 0.74 14.13 9.66
C ARG A 398 1.24 15.47 9.11
N LEU A 399 0.62 15.93 8.04
CA LEU A 399 0.68 17.30 7.59
C LEU A 399 -0.65 18.03 7.90
N PRO A 400 -0.62 19.36 8.10
CA PRO A 400 -1.80 20.10 8.52
C PRO A 400 -2.78 20.35 7.36
N LEU A 401 -4.08 20.34 7.66
CA LEU A 401 -5.10 20.97 6.81
C LEU A 401 -5.17 22.46 7.15
N TRP A 402 -4.14 23.22 6.75
CA TRP A 402 -3.96 24.61 7.18
C TRP A 402 -4.98 25.56 6.53
N PRO A 403 -5.97 26.12 7.27
CA PRO A 403 -7.09 26.83 6.65
C PRO A 403 -6.69 28.07 5.85
N SER A 404 -5.62 28.77 6.23
CA SER A 404 -5.21 30.00 5.53
C SER A 404 -4.69 29.76 4.11
N TYR A 405 -4.44 28.51 3.71
CA TYR A 405 -4.05 28.17 2.34
C TYR A 405 -5.25 27.86 1.44
N ASP A 406 -6.47 27.81 1.99
CA ASP A 406 -7.67 27.50 1.21
C ASP A 406 -7.93 28.55 0.11
N ARG A 407 -7.69 29.84 0.42
CA ARG A 407 -7.77 30.95 -0.56
C ARG A 407 -6.85 30.79 -1.78
N HIS A 408 -5.82 29.93 -1.69
CA HIS A 408 -4.94 29.68 -2.83
C HIS A 408 -5.62 28.83 -3.90
N LEU A 409 -6.81 28.28 -3.63
CA LEU A 409 -7.64 27.54 -4.57
C LEU A 409 -8.75 28.41 -5.16
N ASP A 410 -8.82 29.71 -4.87
CA ASP A 410 -9.86 30.58 -5.41
C ASP A 410 -9.66 30.76 -6.93
N SER A 411 -10.78 30.82 -7.66
CA SER A 411 -10.82 31.10 -9.10
C SER A 411 -11.59 32.39 -9.34
N ASP A 412 -11.18 33.15 -10.35
CA ASP A 412 -11.89 34.36 -10.79
C ASP A 412 -13.16 34.04 -11.63
N ILE A 413 -13.26 32.81 -12.14
CA ILE A 413 -14.28 32.40 -13.12
C ILE A 413 -15.02 31.10 -12.78
N ALA A 414 -14.61 30.41 -11.72
CA ALA A 414 -15.21 29.17 -11.21
C ALA A 414 -15.26 29.20 -9.67
N ASP A 415 -15.83 28.18 -9.03
CA ASP A 415 -15.88 28.09 -7.57
C ASP A 415 -14.49 27.82 -6.96
N LEU A 416 -13.61 27.14 -7.70
CA LEU A 416 -12.23 26.86 -7.31
C LEU A 416 -11.32 26.49 -8.48
N ARG A 417 -10.00 26.57 -8.28
CA ARG A 417 -8.96 26.01 -9.14
C ARG A 417 -8.53 24.64 -8.66
N ASN A 418 -8.10 23.77 -9.57
CA ASN A 418 -7.51 22.49 -9.19
C ASN A 418 -6.08 22.63 -8.63
N VAL A 419 -5.37 23.71 -8.92
CA VAL A 419 -4.03 23.99 -8.39
C VAL A 419 -3.97 25.36 -7.73
N SER A 420 -2.96 25.56 -6.88
CA SER A 420 -2.62 26.89 -6.37
C SER A 420 -1.72 27.65 -7.35
N ASP A 421 -1.79 28.98 -7.32
CA ASP A 421 -1.01 29.87 -8.19
C ASP A 421 0.52 29.85 -7.92
N GLY A 422 0.96 29.25 -6.82
CA GLY A 422 2.37 29.21 -6.40
C GLY A 422 2.93 27.79 -6.21
N PRO A 423 4.27 27.65 -6.19
CA PRO A 423 4.94 26.35 -6.07
C PRO A 423 4.98 25.80 -4.63
N PHE A 424 4.52 26.58 -3.65
CA PHE A 424 4.62 26.25 -2.23
C PHE A 424 3.37 25.53 -1.72
N ALA A 425 3.55 24.73 -0.66
CA ALA A 425 2.47 24.05 0.05
C ALA A 425 1.61 23.10 -0.81
N GLY A 426 2.13 22.60 -1.93
CA GLY A 426 1.37 21.79 -2.89
C GLY A 426 0.67 20.56 -2.30
N ALA A 427 1.27 19.91 -1.30
CA ALA A 427 0.63 18.79 -0.59
C ALA A 427 -0.58 19.24 0.24
N VAL A 428 -0.44 20.37 0.96
CA VAL A 428 -1.51 20.94 1.80
C VAL A 428 -2.65 21.46 0.92
N THR A 429 -2.36 22.19 -0.16
CA THR A 429 -3.39 22.74 -1.05
C THR A 429 -4.14 21.62 -1.80
N ALA A 430 -3.46 20.53 -2.17
CA ALA A 430 -4.13 19.34 -2.71
C ALA A 430 -5.08 18.69 -1.69
N ALA A 431 -4.65 18.55 -0.43
CA ALA A 431 -5.49 18.01 0.63
C ALA A 431 -6.70 18.90 0.95
N LEU A 432 -6.54 20.23 0.92
CA LEU A 432 -7.64 21.18 1.06
C LEU A 432 -8.62 21.12 -0.10
N PHE A 433 -8.13 20.97 -1.34
CA PHE A 433 -8.97 20.75 -2.51
C PHE A 433 -9.88 19.53 -2.30
N LEU A 434 -9.33 18.38 -1.89
CA LEU A 434 -10.11 17.17 -1.63
C LEU A 434 -11.15 17.38 -0.51
N LYS A 435 -10.76 18.11 0.55
CA LYS A 435 -11.64 18.39 1.69
C LYS A 435 -12.91 19.17 1.29
N ARG A 436 -12.86 20.02 0.24
CA ARG A 436 -14.04 20.76 -0.24
C ARG A 436 -15.17 19.84 -0.75
N PHE A 437 -14.87 18.58 -1.07
CA PHE A 437 -15.84 17.59 -1.55
C PHE A 437 -16.31 16.62 -0.47
N VAL A 438 -16.03 16.93 0.81
CA VAL A 438 -16.41 16.09 1.96
C VAL A 438 -17.04 16.97 3.03
N THR A 439 -18.33 16.78 3.28
CA THR A 439 -19.14 17.60 4.18
C THR A 439 -19.87 16.82 5.25
N ASN A 440 -20.17 15.54 5.01
CA ASN A 440 -21.02 14.71 5.87
C ASN A 440 -20.25 13.61 6.62
N ALA A 441 -19.09 13.19 6.12
CA ALA A 441 -18.27 12.18 6.78
C ALA A 441 -17.83 12.64 8.18
N ARG A 442 -18.04 11.80 9.20
CA ARG A 442 -17.64 12.12 10.59
C ARG A 442 -16.12 12.29 10.72
N ARG A 443 -15.38 11.39 10.10
CA ARG A 443 -13.91 11.37 10.06
C ARG A 443 -13.46 11.35 8.60
N PHE A 444 -12.59 12.30 8.21
CA PHE A 444 -11.95 12.34 6.90
C PHE A 444 -10.44 12.23 7.06
N ALA A 445 -9.82 11.31 6.33
CA ALA A 445 -8.37 11.26 6.23
C ALA A 445 -7.89 11.05 4.78
N HIS A 446 -6.89 11.82 4.37
CA HIS A 446 -6.21 11.70 3.09
C HIS A 446 -4.78 11.23 3.28
N PHE A 447 -4.39 10.20 2.55
CA PHE A 447 -3.04 9.65 2.48
C PHE A 447 -2.41 9.97 1.13
N ASP A 448 -1.38 10.81 1.14
CA ASP A 448 -0.52 11.11 -0.01
C ASP A 448 0.72 10.22 0.06
N LEU A 449 0.64 9.09 -0.64
CA LEU A 449 1.63 8.01 -0.62
C LEU A 449 2.47 8.01 -1.89
N TYR A 450 3.69 7.46 -1.83
CA TYR A 450 4.52 7.38 -3.03
C TYR A 450 4.16 6.19 -3.91
N GLY A 451 3.67 5.11 -3.30
CA GLY A 451 3.25 3.88 -3.99
C GLY A 451 4.45 3.10 -4.53
N TRP A 452 5.67 3.38 -4.08
CA TRP A 452 6.88 2.80 -4.66
C TRP A 452 8.04 2.79 -3.69
N ARG A 453 8.77 1.67 -3.66
CA ARG A 453 10.03 1.52 -2.95
C ARG A 453 11.20 1.78 -3.89
N PRO A 454 12.04 2.82 -3.67
CA PRO A 454 13.10 3.20 -4.61
C PRO A 454 14.27 2.22 -4.64
N THR A 455 14.54 1.55 -3.52
CA THR A 455 15.65 0.59 -3.33
C THR A 455 15.18 -0.64 -2.58
N ALA A 456 15.83 -1.79 -2.76
CA ALA A 456 15.50 -2.98 -1.97
C ALA A 456 15.78 -2.74 -0.49
N ARG A 457 14.87 -3.20 0.37
CA ARG A 457 14.90 -3.12 1.83
C ARG A 457 14.47 -4.47 2.42
N PRO A 458 14.59 -4.71 3.74
CA PRO A 458 14.16 -5.97 4.34
C PRO A 458 12.73 -6.38 3.98
N LEU A 459 11.81 -5.43 3.89
CA LEU A 459 10.39 -5.73 3.60
C LEU A 459 10.07 -5.95 2.11
N GLY A 460 11.05 -5.89 1.20
CA GLY A 460 10.80 -6.20 -0.21
C GLY A 460 11.76 -5.54 -1.21
N PRO A 461 11.65 -5.93 -2.50
CA PRO A 461 12.48 -5.38 -3.57
C PRO A 461 12.09 -3.94 -3.93
N LYS A 462 12.94 -3.29 -4.74
CA LYS A 462 12.54 -2.06 -5.47
C LYS A 462 11.30 -2.37 -6.33
N GLY A 463 10.27 -1.54 -6.24
CA GLY A 463 9.02 -1.78 -6.96
C GLY A 463 7.82 -1.11 -6.30
N GLY A 464 6.62 -1.50 -6.71
CA GLY A 464 5.38 -1.07 -6.07
C GLY A 464 5.31 -1.40 -4.58
N GLU A 465 4.63 -0.55 -3.83
CA GLU A 465 4.37 -0.76 -2.40
C GLU A 465 3.04 -0.07 -2.01
N PRO A 466 1.99 -0.82 -1.62
CA PRO A 466 0.74 -0.25 -1.09
C PRO A 466 0.96 0.24 0.36
N GLN A 467 1.66 1.35 0.51
CA GLN A 467 1.97 1.98 1.81
C GLN A 467 0.69 2.31 2.60
N THR A 468 0.81 2.42 3.92
CA THR A 468 -0.25 2.82 4.90
C THR A 468 -1.32 1.77 5.21
N ALA A 469 -1.53 0.78 4.34
CA ALA A 469 -2.60 -0.21 4.51
C ALA A 469 -2.47 -1.02 5.81
N ARG A 470 -1.24 -1.40 6.21
CA ARG A 470 -1.02 -2.21 7.43
C ARG A 470 -1.22 -1.40 8.69
N ALA A 471 -0.75 -0.14 8.70
CA ALA A 471 -0.96 0.77 9.84
C ALA A 471 -2.45 1.02 10.10
N ILE A 472 -3.22 1.27 9.03
CA ILE A 472 -4.65 1.53 9.13
C ILE A 472 -5.40 0.27 9.56
N LEU A 473 -5.04 -0.90 9.02
CA LEU A 473 -5.63 -2.17 9.45
C LEU A 473 -5.42 -2.40 10.96
N SER A 474 -4.20 -2.18 11.46
CA SER A 474 -3.87 -2.34 12.89
C SER A 474 -4.73 -1.43 13.76
N LEU A 475 -4.89 -0.16 13.35
CA LEU A 475 -5.75 0.80 14.04
C LEU A 475 -7.22 0.37 14.03
N LEU A 476 -7.77 0.05 12.86
CA LEU A 476 -9.18 -0.33 12.73
C LEU A 476 -9.49 -1.60 13.52
N ALA A 477 -8.61 -2.60 13.49
CA ALA A 477 -8.78 -3.81 14.29
C ALA A 477 -8.87 -3.50 15.79
N LYS A 478 -8.07 -2.54 16.29
CA LYS A 478 -8.14 -2.07 17.68
C LYS A 478 -9.42 -1.29 17.97
N GLU A 479 -9.80 -0.34 17.10
CA GLU A 479 -11.02 0.46 17.28
C GLU A 479 -12.30 -0.40 17.30
N LEU A 480 -12.32 -1.52 16.56
CA LEU A 480 -13.50 -2.38 16.40
C LEU A 480 -13.57 -3.58 17.37
N THR A 481 -12.49 -3.83 18.11
CA THR A 481 -12.45 -4.90 19.14
C THR A 481 -12.89 -4.36 20.52
N VAL A 482 -12.92 -3.04 20.69
CA VAL A 482 -13.49 -2.34 21.86
C VAL A 482 -14.99 -2.20 21.68
#